data_AF-Q9R3N6-F1
#
_entry.id   AF-Q9R3N6-F1
#
_cell.length_a   1.000
_cell.length_b   1.000
_cell.length_c   1.000
_cell.angle_alpha   90.00
_cell.angle_beta   90.00
_cell.angle_gamma   90.00
#
_symmetry.space_group_name_H-M   'P 1'
#
loop_
_entity.id
_entity.type
_entity.pdbx_description
1 polymer ?
#
loop_
_entity_poly.entity_id
_entity_poly.type
_entity_poly.pdbx_seq_one_letter_code
_entity_poly.pdbx_strand_id
1 'polypeptide(L)'
;MKKSKKILLGLSPIAAVLPAVAVSCGNNDESNISFKEKDISKYTTTNANGKQVVKNAELLKLKPVLITDEGKIDDKSFNQSAFEALKAINKQTGIEINSVEPSSNFESAYNSALSAGHKIWVLNGFKHQQSIKQYIDAHREELERNQIKIIGIDFDIETEYKWFYSLQFNIKESAFTTGYAIASWLSEQDESKRVVASFGVGAFPGVTTFNEGFAKGILYYNQKHKSSKIYHTSPVKLDSGFTAGEKMNTVINNVLSSTPADVKYNPHVILSVAGPATFETVRLANKGQYVIGVDSDQGMIQDKDRILTSVLKHIKQAVYETLLDLILEKEEGYKPYVVKDKKADKKWSHFGTQKEKWIGVAENHFSNTEEQAKINNKIKEAIKMFKELPEDFVKYINSDKALKDGNKIDNVSERLEAIISAINKAAK
;
A
#
# COMPACT_ATOMS: atom_id res chain seq x y z
N MET A 1 -4.76 74.15 -28.96
CA MET A 1 -3.33 73.75 -29.01
C MET A 1 -3.29 72.22 -29.04
N LYS A 2 -3.08 71.56 -30.20
CA LYS A 2 -1.78 71.01 -30.69
C LYS A 2 -1.09 70.15 -29.60
N LYS A 3 -0.82 68.84 -29.75
CA LYS A 3 -0.46 68.02 -30.92
C LYS A 3 -0.71 66.52 -30.67
N SER A 4 -1.07 65.83 -31.74
CA SER A 4 -0.90 64.40 -31.98
C SER A 4 0.58 64.01 -32.17
N LYS A 5 0.98 62.80 -31.77
CA LYS A 5 2.01 62.00 -32.47
C LYS A 5 1.63 60.52 -32.44
N LYS A 6 1.60 59.94 -33.65
CA LYS A 6 1.49 58.51 -33.97
C LYS A 6 2.87 57.82 -33.84
N ILE A 7 2.85 56.49 -34.07
CA ILE A 7 3.95 55.60 -34.56
C ILE A 7 4.71 54.89 -33.41
N LEU A 8 4.94 53.57 -33.35
CA LEU A 8 5.32 52.56 -34.37
C LEU A 8 4.91 51.14 -33.94
N LEU A 9 4.66 50.27 -34.93
CA LEU A 9 4.49 48.82 -34.82
C LEU A 9 5.73 48.13 -34.22
N GLY A 10 5.49 47.04 -33.49
CA GLY A 10 6.47 46.00 -33.16
C GLY A 10 5.81 44.62 -33.18
N LEU A 11 6.17 43.81 -34.17
CA LEU A 11 5.73 42.43 -34.41
C LEU A 11 6.56 41.42 -33.61
N SER A 12 5.89 40.38 -33.07
CA SER A 12 6.36 39.01 -32.77
C SER A 12 7.37 38.79 -31.61
N PRO A 13 7.49 37.57 -31.01
CA PRO A 13 7.26 36.26 -31.65
C PRO A 13 6.34 35.26 -30.93
N ILE A 14 5.53 34.59 -31.76
CA ILE A 14 5.36 33.13 -31.89
C ILE A 14 5.80 32.30 -30.67
N ALA A 15 4.82 31.82 -29.90
CA ALA A 15 5.01 30.72 -28.96
C ALA A 15 5.28 29.43 -29.76
N ALA A 16 6.52 28.96 -29.71
CA ALA A 16 6.93 27.70 -30.31
C ALA A 16 6.24 26.52 -29.61
N VAL A 17 5.46 25.78 -30.39
CA VAL A 17 4.96 24.45 -30.03
C VAL A 17 6.16 23.50 -30.00
N LEU A 18 6.54 23.03 -28.81
CA LEU A 18 7.50 21.94 -28.65
C LEU A 18 6.79 20.61 -28.91
N PRO A 19 7.20 19.81 -29.91
CA PRO A 19 6.74 18.44 -30.05
C PRO A 19 7.45 17.58 -29.00
N ALA A 20 6.69 16.96 -28.10
CA ALA A 20 7.18 15.93 -27.19
C ALA A 20 7.58 14.70 -28.01
N VAL A 21 8.88 14.55 -28.30
CA VAL A 21 9.45 13.33 -28.84
C VAL A 21 9.65 12.37 -27.67
N ALA A 22 8.81 11.34 -27.60
CA ALA A 22 9.04 10.19 -26.74
C ALA A 22 10.22 9.39 -27.28
N VAL A 23 11.38 9.49 -26.62
CA VAL A 23 12.49 8.57 -26.84
C VAL A 23 12.25 7.34 -25.96
N SER A 24 11.83 6.27 -26.63
CA SER A 24 11.89 4.90 -26.14
C SER A 24 13.30 4.37 -26.35
N CYS A 25 13.97 3.94 -25.28
CA CYS A 25 14.81 2.74 -25.21
C CYS A 25 15.50 2.65 -23.84
N GLY A 26 15.27 1.56 -23.11
CA GLY A 26 15.98 1.23 -21.88
C GLY A 26 15.26 0.19 -21.03
N ASN A 27 15.32 -1.08 -21.43
CA ASN A 27 14.90 -2.21 -20.60
C ASN A 27 15.75 -2.27 -19.32
N ASN A 28 15.10 -2.17 -18.16
CA ASN A 28 15.35 -2.96 -16.94
C ASN A 28 14.37 -2.53 -15.83
N ASP A 29 13.06 -2.65 -16.08
CA ASP A 29 12.02 -2.35 -15.08
C ASP A 29 11.54 -3.64 -14.41
N GLU A 30 12.25 -4.10 -13.38
CA GLU A 30 11.68 -5.01 -12.37
C GLU A 30 11.45 -4.33 -11.02
N SER A 31 11.93 -3.09 -10.83
CA SER A 31 11.87 -2.37 -9.55
C SER A 31 11.03 -1.09 -9.57
N ASN A 32 10.72 -0.52 -10.74
CA ASN A 32 9.75 0.59 -10.86
C ASN A 32 8.31 0.06 -10.93
N ILE A 33 7.76 -0.34 -9.78
CA ILE A 33 6.31 -0.61 -9.65
C ILE A 33 5.57 0.73 -9.55
N SER A 34 5.60 1.51 -10.64
CA SER A 34 4.78 2.70 -10.78
C SER A 34 3.38 2.32 -11.27
N PHE A 35 2.36 2.93 -10.67
CA PHE A 35 0.99 2.81 -11.14
C PHE A 35 0.89 3.23 -12.61
N LYS A 36 0.35 2.36 -13.48
CA LYS A 36 0.09 2.66 -14.89
C LYS A 36 -1.40 2.59 -15.17
N GLU A 37 -1.96 3.71 -15.62
CA GLU A 37 -3.33 3.76 -16.12
C GLU A 37 -3.47 2.84 -17.34
N LYS A 38 -4.56 2.06 -17.41
CA LYS A 38 -4.89 1.23 -18.58
C LYS A 38 -5.39 2.13 -19.71
N ASP A 39 -5.05 1.77 -20.94
CA ASP A 39 -5.62 2.41 -22.13
C ASP A 39 -7.09 2.00 -22.27
N ILE A 40 -7.97 2.98 -22.10
CA ILE A 40 -9.41 2.83 -22.26
C ILE A 40 -9.99 3.71 -23.36
N SER A 41 -9.15 4.21 -24.27
CA SER A 41 -9.55 5.10 -25.38
C SER A 41 -10.67 4.51 -26.26
N LYS A 42 -10.79 3.18 -26.32
CA LYS A 42 -11.91 2.49 -26.97
C LYS A 42 -13.27 2.85 -26.35
N TYR A 43 -13.33 3.06 -25.04
CA TYR A 43 -14.56 3.29 -24.27
C TYR A 43 -14.81 4.76 -23.93
N THR A 44 -13.89 5.66 -24.28
CA THR A 44 -13.96 7.08 -23.95
C THR A 44 -13.88 7.97 -25.18
N THR A 45 -14.32 9.21 -25.04
CA THR A 45 -14.24 10.27 -26.05
C THR A 45 -13.92 11.59 -25.36
N THR A 46 -13.50 12.60 -26.12
CA THR A 46 -13.32 13.96 -25.61
C THR A 46 -14.61 14.74 -25.78
N ASN A 47 -15.12 15.36 -24.71
CA ASN A 47 -16.29 16.22 -24.78
C ASN A 47 -15.95 17.64 -25.29
N ALA A 48 -16.96 18.49 -25.46
CA ALA A 48 -16.81 19.86 -25.96
C ALA A 48 -15.86 20.75 -25.12
N ASN A 49 -15.62 20.39 -23.85
CA ASN A 49 -14.74 21.11 -22.94
C ASN A 49 -13.32 20.50 -22.89
N GLY A 50 -12.99 19.57 -23.79
CA GLY A 50 -11.69 18.92 -23.83
C GLY A 50 -11.47 17.84 -22.76
N LYS A 51 -12.50 17.44 -22.00
CA LYS A 51 -12.40 16.41 -20.96
C LYS A 51 -12.69 15.02 -21.52
N GLN A 52 -11.92 14.01 -21.12
CA GLN A 52 -12.22 12.61 -21.38
C GLN A 52 -13.49 12.17 -20.64
N VAL A 53 -14.40 11.53 -21.36
CA VAL A 53 -15.66 11.01 -20.84
C VAL A 53 -15.97 9.65 -21.46
N VAL A 54 -16.66 8.78 -20.73
CA VAL A 54 -17.19 7.52 -21.27
C VAL A 54 -18.15 7.76 -22.44
N LYS A 55 -18.09 6.89 -23.46
CA LYS A 55 -19.01 6.92 -24.60
C LYS A 55 -20.44 6.53 -24.19
N ASN A 56 -20.56 5.54 -23.32
CA ASN A 56 -21.84 5.13 -22.74
C ASN A 56 -22.20 6.03 -21.56
N ALA A 57 -23.14 6.94 -21.77
CA ALA A 57 -23.58 7.90 -20.75
C ALA A 57 -24.21 7.24 -19.51
N GLU A 58 -24.72 6.01 -19.62
CA GLU A 58 -25.27 5.28 -18.46
C GLU A 58 -24.19 4.99 -17.40
N LEU A 59 -22.92 4.85 -17.81
CA LEU A 59 -21.82 4.61 -16.89
C LEU A 59 -21.55 5.82 -15.96
N LEU A 60 -21.95 7.03 -16.34
CA LEU A 60 -21.86 8.23 -15.49
C LEU A 60 -22.70 8.11 -14.22
N LYS A 61 -23.74 7.26 -14.23
CA LYS A 61 -24.63 7.02 -13.07
C LYS A 61 -23.98 6.14 -11.99
N LEU A 62 -22.82 5.53 -12.26
CA LEU A 62 -22.18 4.62 -11.30
C LEU A 62 -21.62 5.34 -10.06
N LYS A 63 -21.22 6.60 -10.23
CA LYS A 63 -20.79 7.53 -9.16
C LYS A 63 -20.01 6.85 -8.00
N PRO A 64 -18.76 6.39 -8.17
CA PRO A 64 -18.01 5.79 -7.09
C PRO A 64 -17.83 6.73 -5.88
N VAL A 65 -17.97 6.20 -4.67
CA VAL A 65 -17.69 6.93 -3.41
C VAL A 65 -16.72 6.16 -2.55
N LEU A 66 -15.70 6.84 -2.05
CA LEU A 66 -14.78 6.31 -1.05
C LEU A 66 -15.28 6.66 0.35
N ILE A 67 -15.38 5.67 1.23
CA ILE A 67 -15.72 5.86 2.64
C ILE A 67 -14.53 5.34 3.44
N THR A 68 -13.89 6.23 4.22
CA THR A 68 -12.74 5.87 5.05
C THR A 68 -13.21 5.24 6.37
N ASP A 69 -12.37 4.38 6.95
CA ASP A 69 -12.68 3.76 8.24
C ASP A 69 -12.21 4.61 9.44
N GLU A 70 -11.09 5.32 9.27
CA GLU A 70 -10.52 6.33 10.16
C GLU A 70 -9.53 7.21 9.38
N GLY A 71 -9.15 8.35 9.95
CA GLY A 71 -8.09 9.21 9.42
C GLY A 71 -8.59 10.17 8.36
N LYS A 72 -7.65 10.66 7.54
CA LYS A 72 -7.88 11.70 6.53
C LYS A 72 -7.56 11.20 5.14
N ILE A 73 -8.30 11.71 4.16
CA ILE A 73 -8.15 11.34 2.75
C ILE A 73 -6.79 11.73 2.16
N ASP A 74 -6.05 12.63 2.81
CA ASP A 74 -4.75 13.13 2.39
C ASP A 74 -3.60 12.70 3.32
N ASP A 75 -3.77 11.57 4.02
CA ASP A 75 -2.82 10.93 4.95
C ASP A 75 -1.48 10.47 4.35
N LYS A 76 -1.19 10.83 3.09
CA LYS A 76 0.02 10.47 2.34
C LYS A 76 0.26 8.95 2.24
N SER A 77 -0.73 8.12 2.55
CA SER A 77 -0.60 6.66 2.65
C SER A 77 -1.89 5.96 2.23
N PHE A 78 -2.54 5.28 3.18
CA PHE A 78 -3.61 4.30 2.96
C PHE A 78 -4.86 4.92 2.31
N ASN A 79 -5.42 5.96 2.91
CA ASN A 79 -6.63 6.61 2.40
C ASN A 79 -6.38 7.41 1.12
N GLN A 80 -5.25 8.13 1.07
CA GLN A 80 -4.89 8.87 -0.13
C GLN A 80 -4.71 7.95 -1.34
N SER A 81 -4.12 6.77 -1.15
CA SER A 81 -3.94 5.81 -2.25
C SER A 81 -5.26 5.33 -2.85
N ALA A 82 -6.27 5.04 -2.01
CA ALA A 82 -7.59 4.66 -2.49
C ALA A 82 -8.27 5.83 -3.24
N PHE A 83 -8.18 7.05 -2.73
CA PHE A 83 -8.82 8.20 -3.37
C PHE A 83 -8.18 8.59 -4.70
N GLU A 84 -6.86 8.48 -4.81
CA GLU A 84 -6.14 8.70 -6.07
C GLU A 84 -6.54 7.70 -7.17
N ALA A 85 -7.04 6.51 -6.81
CA ALA A 85 -7.64 5.59 -7.78
C ALA A 85 -8.95 6.13 -8.34
N LEU A 86 -9.84 6.64 -7.48
CA LEU A 86 -11.08 7.28 -7.91
C LEU A 86 -10.78 8.51 -8.79
N LYS A 87 -9.79 9.33 -8.43
CA LYS A 87 -9.37 10.47 -9.26
C LYS A 87 -8.89 10.03 -10.64
N ALA A 88 -8.13 8.94 -10.74
CA ALA A 88 -7.72 8.38 -12.03
C ALA A 88 -8.95 7.95 -12.86
N ILE A 89 -9.94 7.29 -12.24
CA ILE A 89 -11.21 6.97 -12.89
C ILE A 89 -11.92 8.24 -13.38
N ASN A 90 -12.10 9.26 -12.54
CA ASN A 90 -12.77 10.51 -12.95
C ASN A 90 -12.06 11.18 -14.13
N LYS A 91 -10.73 11.22 -14.09
CA LYS A 91 -9.91 11.82 -15.14
C LYS A 91 -10.10 11.11 -16.48
N GLN A 92 -10.13 9.77 -16.49
CA GLN A 92 -10.26 9.00 -17.72
C GLN A 92 -11.70 8.85 -18.22
N THR A 93 -12.68 8.79 -17.31
CA THR A 93 -14.06 8.41 -17.64
C THR A 93 -15.06 9.54 -17.51
N GLY A 94 -14.70 10.64 -16.85
CA GLY A 94 -15.62 11.72 -16.51
C GLY A 94 -16.65 11.38 -15.44
N ILE A 95 -16.69 10.13 -14.94
CA ILE A 95 -17.64 9.68 -13.92
C ILE A 95 -17.38 10.45 -12.62
N GLU A 96 -18.44 11.02 -12.04
CA GLU A 96 -18.37 11.74 -10.76
C GLU A 96 -17.87 10.82 -9.65
N ILE A 97 -17.00 11.34 -8.79
CA ILE A 97 -16.47 10.63 -7.62
C ILE A 97 -16.73 11.44 -6.37
N ASN A 98 -16.85 10.77 -5.23
CA ASN A 98 -17.00 11.41 -3.94
C ASN A 98 -16.17 10.71 -2.86
N SER A 99 -16.01 11.36 -1.70
CA SER A 99 -15.38 10.79 -0.52
C SER A 99 -16.15 11.18 0.74
N VAL A 100 -16.21 10.28 1.72
CA VAL A 100 -16.81 10.51 3.03
C VAL A 100 -15.79 10.11 4.10
N GLU A 101 -15.54 11.01 5.06
CA GLU A 101 -14.76 10.76 6.26
C GLU A 101 -15.72 10.66 7.46
N PRO A 102 -16.18 9.45 7.85
CA PRO A 102 -17.16 9.28 8.91
C PRO A 102 -16.60 9.74 10.27
N SER A 103 -17.42 10.46 11.05
CA SER A 103 -17.00 10.96 12.37
C SER A 103 -17.18 9.97 13.51
N SER A 104 -18.05 8.95 13.36
CA SER A 104 -18.31 7.94 14.40
C SER A 104 -19.20 6.76 13.96
N ASN A 105 -20.14 6.95 13.03
CA ASN A 105 -21.07 5.92 12.57
C ASN A 105 -20.99 5.70 11.05
N PHE A 106 -20.66 4.47 10.64
CA PHE A 106 -20.63 4.09 9.23
C PHE A 106 -22.01 3.97 8.59
N GLU A 107 -23.05 3.62 9.33
CA GLU A 107 -24.42 3.45 8.81
C GLU A 107 -24.95 4.74 8.18
N SER A 108 -24.71 5.89 8.84
CA SER A 108 -25.07 7.20 8.29
C SER A 108 -24.36 7.49 6.96
N ALA A 109 -23.08 7.11 6.85
CA ALA A 109 -22.32 7.24 5.62
C ALA A 109 -22.87 6.33 4.51
N TYR A 110 -23.26 5.08 4.83
CA TYR A 110 -23.87 4.15 3.88
C TYR A 110 -25.24 4.64 3.40
N ASN A 111 -26.10 5.09 4.32
CA ASN A 111 -27.41 5.68 4.00
C ASN A 111 -27.28 6.91 3.11
N SER A 112 -26.29 7.77 3.40
CA SER A 112 -25.99 8.94 2.58
C SER A 112 -25.49 8.56 1.19
N ALA A 113 -24.60 7.57 1.10
CA ALA A 113 -24.11 7.05 -0.18
C ALA A 113 -25.25 6.48 -1.04
N LEU A 114 -26.14 5.70 -0.42
CA LEU A 114 -27.32 5.14 -1.06
C LEU A 114 -28.28 6.23 -1.56
N SER A 115 -28.62 7.18 -0.70
CA SER A 115 -29.56 8.27 -1.00
C SER A 115 -29.03 9.23 -2.07
N ALA A 116 -27.71 9.48 -2.10
CA ALA A 116 -27.07 10.29 -3.13
C ALA A 116 -26.85 9.53 -4.47
N GLY A 117 -27.31 8.28 -4.55
CA GLY A 117 -27.31 7.47 -5.77
C GLY A 117 -25.95 6.89 -6.15
N HIS A 118 -25.00 6.81 -5.21
CA HIS A 118 -23.71 6.17 -5.47
C HIS A 118 -23.90 4.67 -5.67
N LYS A 119 -23.47 4.12 -6.81
CA LYS A 119 -23.63 2.70 -7.15
C LYS A 119 -22.41 1.85 -6.85
N ILE A 120 -21.25 2.47 -6.64
CA ILE A 120 -20.03 1.77 -6.24
C ILE A 120 -19.50 2.39 -4.94
N TRP A 121 -19.46 1.61 -3.87
CA TRP A 121 -18.94 2.02 -2.57
C TRP A 121 -17.57 1.39 -2.37
N VAL A 122 -16.55 2.20 -2.14
CA VAL A 122 -15.20 1.77 -1.80
C VAL A 122 -15.02 1.99 -0.31
N LEU A 123 -15.02 0.92 0.47
CA LEU A 123 -14.89 0.92 1.92
C LEU A 123 -13.43 0.62 2.27
N ASN A 124 -12.72 1.66 2.72
CA ASN A 124 -11.28 1.59 2.88
C ASN A 124 -10.90 1.40 4.34
N GLY A 125 -10.55 0.16 4.70
CA GLY A 125 -10.06 -0.20 6.01
C GLY A 125 -10.96 -1.17 6.77
N PHE A 126 -10.34 -1.96 7.64
CA PHE A 126 -10.95 -3.14 8.24
C PHE A 126 -12.07 -2.81 9.23
N LYS A 127 -12.14 -1.59 9.79
CA LYS A 127 -13.19 -1.25 10.76
C LYS A 127 -14.59 -1.28 10.15
N HIS A 128 -14.70 -1.22 8.82
CA HIS A 128 -15.98 -1.41 8.13
C HIS A 128 -16.54 -2.83 8.29
N GLN A 129 -15.70 -3.85 8.49
CA GLN A 129 -16.04 -5.28 8.35
C GLN A 129 -17.35 -5.67 9.05
N GLN A 130 -17.47 -5.37 10.35
CA GLN A 130 -18.67 -5.72 11.10
C GLN A 130 -19.88 -4.88 10.66
N SER A 131 -19.69 -3.57 10.52
CA SER A 131 -20.79 -2.63 10.25
C SER A 131 -21.39 -2.83 8.85
N ILE A 132 -20.55 -3.08 7.84
CA ILE A 132 -21.06 -3.33 6.48
C ILE A 132 -21.75 -4.68 6.37
N LYS A 133 -21.28 -5.71 7.09
CA LYS A 133 -21.97 -6.99 7.14
C LYS A 133 -23.38 -6.82 7.70
N GLN A 134 -23.51 -6.15 8.85
CA GLN A 134 -24.79 -5.88 9.48
C GLN A 134 -25.71 -5.04 8.58
N TYR A 135 -25.16 -4.02 7.92
CA TYR A 135 -25.90 -3.19 6.98
C TYR A 135 -26.40 -3.98 5.76
N ILE A 136 -25.56 -4.83 5.18
CA ILE A 136 -25.97 -5.71 4.07
C ILE A 136 -27.08 -6.65 4.52
N ASP A 137 -26.96 -7.27 5.70
CA ASP A 137 -27.95 -8.20 6.22
C ASP A 137 -29.31 -7.50 6.44
N ALA A 138 -29.32 -6.24 6.86
CA ALA A 138 -30.53 -5.45 7.10
C ALA A 138 -31.14 -4.82 5.82
N HIS A 139 -30.31 -4.46 4.82
CA HIS A 139 -30.74 -3.67 3.65
C HIS A 139 -30.57 -4.40 2.31
N ARG A 140 -30.40 -5.73 2.34
CA ARG A 140 -30.04 -6.52 1.16
C ARG A 140 -30.91 -6.26 -0.06
N GLU A 141 -32.22 -6.34 0.08
CA GLU A 141 -33.16 -6.18 -1.04
C GLU A 141 -33.04 -4.79 -1.68
N GLU A 142 -32.82 -3.76 -0.87
CA GLU A 142 -32.64 -2.40 -1.35
C GLU A 142 -31.29 -2.23 -2.06
N LEU A 143 -30.22 -2.77 -1.49
CA LEU A 143 -28.90 -2.79 -2.12
C LEU A 143 -28.96 -3.54 -3.47
N GLU A 144 -29.66 -4.66 -3.51
CA GLU A 144 -29.78 -5.48 -4.73
C GLU A 144 -30.63 -4.78 -5.80
N ARG A 145 -31.78 -4.21 -5.41
CA ARG A 145 -32.64 -3.40 -6.28
C ARG A 145 -31.87 -2.22 -6.87
N ASN A 146 -31.02 -1.60 -6.08
CA ASN A 146 -30.18 -0.48 -6.52
C ASN A 146 -28.90 -0.91 -7.24
N GLN A 147 -28.58 -2.21 -7.31
CA GLN A 147 -27.36 -2.79 -7.88
C GLN A 147 -26.07 -2.20 -7.27
N ILE A 148 -26.04 -2.03 -5.95
CA ILE A 148 -24.88 -1.45 -5.25
C ILE A 148 -23.70 -2.43 -5.28
N LYS A 149 -22.56 -2.00 -5.82
CA LYS A 149 -21.30 -2.76 -5.73
C LYS A 149 -20.48 -2.23 -4.57
N ILE A 150 -19.98 -3.13 -3.73
CA ILE A 150 -19.24 -2.78 -2.52
C ILE A 150 -17.85 -3.39 -2.63
N ILE A 151 -16.83 -2.53 -2.66
CA ILE A 151 -15.41 -2.92 -2.61
C ILE A 151 -14.94 -2.74 -1.17
N GLY A 152 -14.55 -3.83 -0.50
CA GLY A 152 -13.91 -3.80 0.82
C GLY A 152 -12.40 -3.92 0.70
N ILE A 153 -11.64 -3.00 1.27
CA ILE A 153 -10.17 -3.02 1.26
C ILE A 153 -9.68 -3.40 2.66
N ASP A 154 -8.79 -4.39 2.74
CA ASP A 154 -8.22 -4.95 3.99
C ASP A 154 -9.17 -5.76 4.87
N PHE A 155 -10.34 -6.12 4.37
CA PHE A 155 -11.22 -7.03 5.07
C PHE A 155 -12.06 -7.85 4.11
N ASP A 156 -12.60 -8.93 4.65
CA ASP A 156 -13.61 -9.75 4.01
C ASP A 156 -14.76 -9.98 4.99
N ILE A 157 -15.92 -10.30 4.45
CA ILE A 157 -17.10 -10.67 5.23
C ILE A 157 -17.67 -11.96 4.70
N GLU A 158 -18.22 -12.77 5.61
CA GLU A 158 -19.14 -13.82 5.21
C GLU A 158 -20.49 -13.18 4.85
N THR A 159 -20.88 -13.31 3.59
CA THR A 159 -22.15 -12.78 3.08
C THR A 159 -22.56 -13.53 1.83
N GLU A 160 -23.86 -13.66 1.63
CA GLU A 160 -24.42 -14.12 0.36
C GLU A 160 -24.60 -12.96 -0.64
N TYR A 161 -24.30 -11.72 -0.26
CA TYR A 161 -24.40 -10.55 -1.15
C TYR A 161 -23.38 -10.64 -2.28
N LYS A 162 -23.86 -10.91 -3.50
CA LYS A 162 -23.04 -11.22 -4.67
C LYS A 162 -22.19 -10.06 -5.19
N TRP A 163 -22.50 -8.82 -4.83
CA TRP A 163 -21.79 -7.62 -5.28
C TRP A 163 -20.83 -7.06 -4.22
N PHE A 164 -20.35 -7.93 -3.32
CA PHE A 164 -19.23 -7.64 -2.45
C PHE A 164 -17.91 -8.12 -3.07
N TYR A 165 -16.90 -7.24 -3.09
CA TYR A 165 -15.59 -7.44 -3.68
C TYR A 165 -14.51 -7.14 -2.63
N SER A 166 -13.90 -8.16 -2.03
CA SER A 166 -12.84 -8.03 -1.03
C SER A 166 -11.46 -7.97 -1.69
N LEU A 167 -10.75 -6.86 -1.47
CA LEU A 167 -9.37 -6.65 -1.87
C LEU A 167 -8.48 -6.84 -0.65
N GLN A 168 -7.75 -7.95 -0.62
CA GLN A 168 -6.75 -8.28 0.38
C GLN A 168 -5.37 -8.34 -0.27
N PHE A 169 -4.32 -8.33 0.56
CA PHE A 169 -2.94 -8.19 0.10
C PHE A 169 -2.05 -9.19 0.85
N ASN A 170 -1.27 -9.99 0.13
CA ASN A 170 -0.31 -10.93 0.73
C ASN A 170 0.96 -10.20 1.24
N ILE A 171 0.77 -9.22 2.12
CA ILE A 171 1.85 -8.33 2.59
C ILE A 171 3.03 -9.08 3.21
N LYS A 172 2.80 -10.24 3.84
CA LYS A 172 3.87 -11.08 4.41
C LYS A 172 4.95 -11.40 3.35
N GLU A 173 4.57 -11.55 2.08
CA GLU A 173 5.50 -11.82 0.97
C GLU A 173 6.46 -10.64 0.73
N SER A 174 5.94 -9.44 0.49
CA SER A 174 6.77 -8.26 0.27
C SER A 174 7.57 -7.86 1.50
N ALA A 175 6.95 -7.94 2.69
CA ALA A 175 7.67 -7.67 3.94
C ALA A 175 8.79 -8.69 4.18
N PHE A 176 8.60 -9.96 3.82
CA PHE A 176 9.67 -10.97 3.84
C PHE A 176 10.81 -10.61 2.90
N THR A 177 10.50 -10.21 1.66
CA THR A 177 11.50 -9.74 0.70
C THR A 177 12.28 -8.55 1.27
N THR A 178 11.60 -7.57 1.87
CA THR A 178 12.24 -6.44 2.53
C THR A 178 13.12 -6.87 3.69
N GLY A 179 12.63 -7.74 4.58
CA GLY A 179 13.41 -8.26 5.72
C GLY A 179 14.71 -8.94 5.28
N TYR A 180 14.63 -9.75 4.23
CA TYR A 180 15.81 -10.38 3.63
C TYR A 180 16.79 -9.36 3.05
N ALA A 181 16.30 -8.38 2.26
CA ALA A 181 17.14 -7.34 1.66
C ALA A 181 17.91 -6.54 2.73
N ILE A 182 17.20 -6.16 3.79
CA ILE A 182 17.74 -5.36 4.90
C ILE A 182 18.75 -6.18 5.70
N ALA A 183 18.45 -7.44 6.02
CA ALA A 183 19.40 -8.33 6.68
C ALA A 183 20.67 -8.51 5.82
N SER A 184 20.52 -8.64 4.50
CA SER A 184 21.66 -8.73 3.59
C SER A 184 22.51 -7.46 3.56
N TRP A 185 21.89 -6.28 3.53
CA TRP A 185 22.63 -5.02 3.56
C TRP A 185 23.33 -4.80 4.91
N LEU A 186 22.64 -5.09 6.02
CA LEU A 186 23.20 -4.98 7.37
C LEU A 186 24.38 -5.92 7.61
N SER A 187 24.41 -7.09 6.97
CA SER A 187 25.52 -8.04 7.11
C SER A 187 26.87 -7.47 6.66
N GLU A 188 26.86 -6.44 5.80
CA GLU A 188 28.04 -5.74 5.29
C GLU A 188 28.38 -4.50 6.14
N GLN A 189 27.58 -4.18 7.16
CA GLN A 189 27.81 -3.08 8.08
C GLN A 189 28.55 -3.54 9.34
N ASP A 190 29.06 -2.58 10.12
CA ASP A 190 29.61 -2.84 11.46
C ASP A 190 28.62 -3.62 12.34
N GLU A 191 29.09 -4.53 13.20
CA GLU A 191 28.24 -5.33 14.08
C GLU A 191 27.31 -4.45 14.95
N SER A 192 27.75 -3.24 15.30
CA SER A 192 26.96 -2.25 16.04
C SER A 192 25.74 -1.70 15.31
N LYS A 193 25.64 -1.92 14.00
CA LYS A 193 24.53 -1.48 13.14
C LYS A 193 23.56 -2.61 12.80
N ARG A 194 23.80 -3.85 13.24
CA ARG A 194 23.05 -5.04 12.80
C ARG A 194 21.81 -5.33 13.64
N VAL A 195 21.24 -4.30 14.25
CA VAL A 195 20.00 -4.39 15.04
C VAL A 195 18.88 -3.72 14.26
N VAL A 196 17.75 -4.41 14.14
CA VAL A 196 16.51 -3.87 13.59
C VAL A 196 15.41 -3.84 14.63
N ALA A 197 14.42 -2.98 14.43
CA ALA A 197 13.20 -2.96 15.23
C ALA A 197 11.98 -2.80 14.33
N SER A 198 10.81 -3.15 14.86
CA SER A 198 9.54 -2.88 14.21
C SER A 198 8.47 -2.54 15.25
N PHE A 199 7.45 -1.81 14.83
CA PHE A 199 6.29 -1.48 15.65
C PHE A 199 5.06 -1.20 14.77
N GLY A 200 3.90 -1.06 15.40
CA GLY A 200 2.69 -0.64 14.69
C GLY A 200 1.57 -0.12 15.58
N VAL A 201 0.47 0.31 14.95
CA VAL A 201 -0.64 0.97 15.63
C VAL A 201 -1.49 0.06 16.51
N GLY A 202 -1.54 -1.24 16.18
CA GLY A 202 -2.50 -2.18 16.76
C GLY A 202 -2.22 -3.63 16.36
N ALA A 203 -2.72 -4.57 17.16
CA ALA A 203 -2.58 -6.00 16.92
C ALA A 203 -3.70 -6.56 16.01
N PHE A 204 -3.68 -6.17 14.73
CA PHE A 204 -4.61 -6.67 13.72
C PHE A 204 -3.90 -6.95 12.37
N PRO A 205 -4.50 -7.73 11.45
CA PRO A 205 -3.81 -8.21 10.25
C PRO A 205 -3.18 -7.12 9.38
N GLY A 206 -3.88 -5.99 9.17
CA GLY A 206 -3.38 -4.84 8.39
C GLY A 206 -2.07 -4.23 8.90
N VAL A 207 -1.63 -4.57 10.11
CA VAL A 207 -0.36 -4.11 10.71
C VAL A 207 0.59 -5.28 10.91
N THR A 208 0.08 -6.37 11.46
CA THR A 208 0.92 -7.48 11.93
C THR A 208 1.50 -8.30 10.78
N THR A 209 0.86 -8.34 9.60
CA THR A 209 1.42 -9.02 8.42
C THR A 209 2.73 -8.40 7.95
N PHE A 210 2.88 -7.08 8.07
CA PHE A 210 4.14 -6.38 7.76
C PHE A 210 5.24 -6.81 8.73
N ASN A 211 4.96 -6.76 10.03
CA ASN A 211 5.91 -7.12 11.09
C ASN A 211 6.35 -8.59 10.97
N GLU A 212 5.40 -9.50 10.79
CA GLU A 212 5.69 -10.93 10.68
C GLU A 212 6.49 -11.28 9.43
N GLY A 213 6.10 -10.74 8.26
CA GLY A 213 6.84 -10.98 7.02
C GLY A 213 8.28 -10.48 7.15
N PHE A 214 8.47 -9.25 7.63
CA PHE A 214 9.79 -8.65 7.86
C PHE A 214 10.67 -9.52 8.77
N ALA A 215 10.14 -9.93 9.93
CA ALA A 215 10.84 -10.80 10.86
C ALA A 215 11.19 -12.17 10.23
N LYS A 216 10.26 -12.80 9.49
CA LYS A 216 10.52 -14.06 8.79
C LYS A 216 11.60 -13.92 7.71
N GLY A 217 11.67 -12.79 7.01
CA GLY A 217 12.72 -12.49 6.03
C GLY A 217 14.11 -12.43 6.65
N ILE A 218 14.23 -11.74 7.79
CA ILE A 218 15.48 -11.67 8.56
C ILE A 218 15.87 -13.07 9.09
N LEU A 219 14.90 -13.82 9.63
CA LEU A 219 15.15 -15.17 10.13
C LEU A 219 15.69 -16.08 9.01
N TYR A 220 15.06 -16.05 7.83
CA TYR A 220 15.51 -16.83 6.70
C TYR A 220 16.93 -16.45 6.27
N TYR A 221 17.24 -15.16 6.23
CA TYR A 221 18.60 -14.68 5.94
C TYR A 221 19.61 -15.22 6.96
N ASN A 222 19.37 -15.09 8.26
CA ASN A 222 20.26 -15.61 9.31
C ASN A 222 20.47 -17.13 9.20
N GLN A 223 19.41 -17.89 8.88
CA GLN A 223 19.51 -19.34 8.72
C GLN A 223 20.38 -19.76 7.53
N LYS A 224 20.40 -18.95 6.46
CA LYS A 224 21.24 -19.17 5.28
C LYS A 224 22.65 -18.60 5.44
N HIS A 225 22.81 -17.57 6.27
CA HIS A 225 24.05 -16.83 6.49
C HIS A 225 24.40 -16.77 7.98
N LYS A 226 24.84 -17.91 8.52
CA LYS A 226 25.08 -18.10 9.97
C LYS A 226 26.08 -17.11 10.59
N SER A 227 26.88 -16.41 9.79
CA SER A 227 27.85 -15.41 10.26
C SER A 227 27.33 -13.97 10.28
N SER A 228 26.12 -13.69 9.77
CA SER A 228 25.66 -12.32 9.55
C SER A 228 25.20 -11.58 10.81
N LYS A 229 24.86 -12.30 11.89
CA LYS A 229 24.50 -11.75 13.22
C LYS A 229 23.48 -10.59 13.17
N ILE A 230 22.36 -10.76 12.47
CA ILE A 230 21.30 -9.74 12.46
C ILE A 230 20.34 -9.97 13.61
N TYR A 231 20.11 -8.96 14.43
CA TYR A 231 19.24 -9.05 15.61
C TYR A 231 17.96 -8.23 15.43
N HIS A 232 16.90 -8.64 16.11
CA HIS A 232 15.64 -7.91 16.18
C HIS A 232 15.28 -7.63 17.64
N THR A 233 14.83 -6.40 17.93
CA THR A 233 14.38 -6.03 19.29
C THR A 233 13.04 -6.70 19.62
N SER A 234 12.78 -6.93 20.91
CA SER A 234 11.56 -7.60 21.39
C SER A 234 11.09 -6.93 22.69
N PRO A 235 9.77 -6.81 22.94
CA PRO A 235 8.65 -7.18 22.07
C PRO A 235 8.37 -6.12 20.98
N VAL A 236 7.70 -6.53 19.89
CA VAL A 236 7.13 -5.59 18.90
C VAL A 236 5.99 -4.82 19.56
N LYS A 237 6.10 -3.49 19.61
CA LYS A 237 5.05 -2.63 20.18
C LYS A 237 3.92 -2.45 19.16
N LEU A 238 2.71 -2.87 19.53
CA LEU A 238 1.51 -2.87 18.66
C LEU A 238 0.40 -2.00 19.26
N ASP A 239 0.75 -0.83 19.76
CA ASP A 239 -0.14 0.04 20.53
C ASP A 239 0.11 1.53 20.29
N SER A 240 0.83 1.93 19.23
CA SER A 240 1.15 3.34 18.99
C SER A 240 -0.08 4.22 18.74
N GLY A 241 -1.20 3.63 18.28
CA GLY A 241 -2.38 4.36 17.81
C GLY A 241 -2.16 5.04 16.45
N PHE A 242 -3.26 5.47 15.81
CA PHE A 242 -3.25 6.05 14.46
C PHE A 242 -2.94 7.56 14.42
N THR A 243 -3.10 8.26 15.55
CA THR A 243 -2.94 9.72 15.63
C THR A 243 -1.51 10.07 16.05
N ALA A 244 -0.85 10.93 15.27
CA ALA A 244 0.42 11.53 15.67
C ALA A 244 0.25 12.34 16.97
N GLY A 245 1.18 12.18 17.90
CA GLY A 245 1.08 12.83 19.22
C GLY A 245 1.92 12.12 20.28
N GLU A 246 1.69 12.49 21.54
CA GLU A 246 2.50 12.05 22.69
C GLU A 246 2.55 10.52 22.84
N LYS A 247 1.41 9.84 22.68
CA LYS A 247 1.34 8.36 22.77
C LYS A 247 2.23 7.71 21.71
N MET A 248 2.06 8.11 20.44
CA MET A 248 2.86 7.58 19.33
C MET A 248 4.34 7.89 19.50
N ASN A 249 4.69 9.12 19.87
CA ASN A 249 6.06 9.55 20.10
C ASN A 249 6.74 8.75 21.23
N THR A 250 5.99 8.43 22.29
CA THR A 250 6.48 7.62 23.40
C THR A 250 6.81 6.20 22.93
N VAL A 251 5.92 5.57 22.15
CA VAL A 251 6.19 4.25 21.56
C VAL A 251 7.41 4.30 20.65
N ILE A 252 7.50 5.30 19.77
CA ILE A 252 8.64 5.47 18.85
C ILE A 252 9.97 5.64 19.63
N ASN A 253 10.02 6.51 20.63
CA ASN A 253 11.24 6.71 21.43
C ASN A 253 11.69 5.44 22.16
N ASN A 254 10.74 4.67 22.70
CA ASN A 254 11.02 3.38 23.32
C ASN A 254 11.58 2.37 22.30
N VAL A 255 11.05 2.35 21.07
CA VAL A 255 11.55 1.50 19.99
C VAL A 255 12.97 1.91 19.59
N LEU A 256 13.21 3.20 19.38
CA LEU A 256 14.51 3.75 18.95
C LEU A 256 15.65 3.52 19.95
N SER A 257 15.32 3.35 21.23
CA SER A 257 16.25 3.09 22.33
C SER A 257 16.24 1.65 22.83
N SER A 258 15.43 0.78 22.22
CA SER A 258 15.36 -0.64 22.59
C SER A 258 16.62 -1.41 22.17
N THR A 259 16.92 -2.46 22.91
CA THR A 259 18.08 -3.33 22.64
C THR A 259 17.67 -4.81 22.77
N PRO A 260 18.23 -5.72 21.95
CA PRO A 260 18.11 -7.16 22.21
C PRO A 260 18.80 -7.53 23.53
N ALA A 261 18.31 -8.55 24.23
CA ALA A 261 18.77 -8.90 25.59
C ALA A 261 20.31 -9.03 25.76
N ASP A 262 21.00 -9.53 24.74
CA ASP A 262 22.45 -9.78 24.77
C ASP A 262 23.26 -8.81 23.88
N VAL A 263 22.63 -7.76 23.33
CA VAL A 263 23.26 -6.84 22.37
C VAL A 263 23.04 -5.41 22.83
N LYS A 264 24.12 -4.65 23.07
CA LYS A 264 24.04 -3.28 23.62
C LYS A 264 23.85 -2.17 22.57
N TYR A 265 23.33 -2.52 21.41
CA TYR A 265 23.18 -1.58 20.29
C TYR A 265 21.70 -1.30 20.03
N ASN A 266 21.40 -0.01 19.86
CA ASN A 266 20.07 0.45 19.44
C ASN A 266 19.82 0.00 17.99
N PRO A 267 18.55 -0.11 17.56
CA PRO A 267 18.23 -0.45 16.19
C PRO A 267 18.76 0.60 15.22
N HIS A 268 19.42 0.13 14.16
CA HIS A 268 19.88 0.94 13.04
C HIS A 268 18.78 1.14 12.00
N VAL A 269 17.87 0.17 11.86
CA VAL A 269 16.75 0.20 10.91
C VAL A 269 15.43 -0.11 11.61
N ILE A 270 14.42 0.71 11.36
CA ILE A 270 13.10 0.62 12.02
C ILE A 270 12.00 0.48 10.97
N LEU A 271 11.26 -0.63 11.00
CA LEU A 271 10.02 -0.79 10.25
C LEU A 271 8.86 -0.10 11.00
N SER A 272 8.26 0.91 10.39
CA SER A 272 7.19 1.71 10.99
C SER A 272 5.84 1.39 10.35
N VAL A 273 5.05 0.52 10.98
CA VAL A 273 3.77 0.06 10.42
C VAL A 273 2.60 0.86 11.01
N ALA A 274 2.56 2.16 10.73
CA ALA A 274 1.63 3.04 11.43
C ALA A 274 1.23 4.34 10.72
N GLY A 275 1.01 4.31 9.40
CA GLY A 275 0.52 5.46 8.63
C GLY A 275 1.39 6.71 8.84
N PRO A 276 0.90 7.78 9.50
CA PRO A 276 1.71 8.98 9.78
C PRO A 276 2.95 8.71 10.64
N ALA A 277 3.03 7.59 11.35
CA ALA A 277 4.15 7.27 12.23
C ALA A 277 5.50 7.16 11.51
N THR A 278 5.54 6.87 10.20
CA THR A 278 6.81 6.94 9.47
C THR A 278 7.41 8.33 9.56
N PHE A 279 6.60 9.38 9.39
CA PHE A 279 7.05 10.78 9.49
C PHE A 279 7.56 11.09 10.89
N GLU A 280 6.81 10.68 11.93
CA GLU A 280 7.24 10.86 13.32
C GLU A 280 8.50 10.06 13.65
N THR A 281 8.67 8.86 13.08
CA THR A 281 9.85 8.03 13.27
C THR A 281 11.06 8.68 12.60
N VAL A 282 10.93 9.19 11.38
CA VAL A 282 12.00 9.95 10.71
C VAL A 282 12.41 11.18 11.54
N ARG A 283 11.42 11.91 12.09
CA ARG A 283 11.64 13.10 12.92
C ARG A 283 12.35 12.78 14.24
N LEU A 284 12.02 11.67 14.89
CA LEU A 284 12.54 11.28 16.21
C LEU A 284 13.82 10.43 16.14
N ALA A 285 14.03 9.70 15.06
CA ALA A 285 15.16 8.81 14.91
C ALA A 285 16.48 9.61 14.89
N ASN A 286 17.50 9.10 15.59
CA ASN A 286 18.81 9.73 15.66
C ASN A 286 19.52 9.68 14.30
N LYS A 287 20.56 10.51 14.15
CA LYS A 287 21.43 10.47 12.97
C LYS A 287 22.02 9.06 12.83
N GLY A 288 21.91 8.50 11.62
CA GLY A 288 22.33 7.14 11.34
C GLY A 288 21.32 6.07 11.73
N GLN A 289 20.09 6.41 12.15
CA GLN A 289 18.97 5.47 12.19
C GLN A 289 18.08 5.70 10.95
N TYR A 290 17.73 4.61 10.27
CA TYR A 290 16.93 4.59 9.06
C TYR A 290 15.56 3.99 9.31
N VAL A 291 14.60 4.37 8.46
CA VAL A 291 13.21 3.93 8.55
C VAL A 291 12.84 3.16 7.29
N ILE A 292 12.05 2.10 7.48
CA ILE A 292 11.35 1.40 6.40
C ILE A 292 9.89 1.85 6.45
N GLY A 293 9.42 2.39 5.33
CA GLY A 293 8.04 2.81 5.15
C GLY A 293 7.10 1.66 4.81
N VAL A 294 5.79 1.96 4.76
CA VAL A 294 4.75 1.02 4.33
C VAL A 294 3.76 1.71 3.38
N ASP A 295 2.99 0.89 2.67
CA ASP A 295 1.94 1.25 1.72
C ASP A 295 2.44 1.90 0.42
N SER A 296 3.06 3.08 0.53
CA SER A 296 3.57 3.86 -0.59
C SER A 296 5.10 3.93 -0.59
N ASP A 297 5.69 4.40 -1.70
CA ASP A 297 7.12 4.72 -1.72
C ASP A 297 7.36 6.00 -0.93
N GLN A 298 7.62 5.84 0.37
CA GLN A 298 7.79 6.96 1.28
C GLN A 298 9.15 7.66 1.10
N GLY A 299 10.11 7.04 0.40
CA GLY A 299 11.37 7.70 0.04
C GLY A 299 11.18 8.81 -0.99
N MET A 300 10.14 8.73 -1.81
CA MET A 300 9.75 9.77 -2.76
C MET A 300 8.88 10.88 -2.16
N ILE A 301 8.36 10.67 -0.95
CA ILE A 301 7.38 11.56 -0.29
C ILE A 301 8.01 12.29 0.90
N GLN A 302 8.97 11.64 1.57
CA GLN A 302 9.60 12.12 2.80
C GLN A 302 11.09 12.41 2.61
N ASP A 303 11.82 12.49 3.73
CA ASP A 303 13.28 12.56 3.72
C ASP A 303 13.87 11.28 3.12
N LYS A 304 14.19 11.36 1.83
CA LYS A 304 14.74 10.25 1.05
C LYS A 304 16.02 9.69 1.64
N ASP A 305 16.82 10.49 2.37
CA ASP A 305 18.06 10.05 3.01
C ASP A 305 17.84 9.39 4.39
N ARG A 306 16.59 9.32 4.85
CA ARG A 306 16.18 8.61 6.08
C ARG A 306 15.31 7.38 5.81
N ILE A 307 14.62 7.34 4.67
CA ILE A 307 13.82 6.18 4.25
C ILE A 307 14.67 5.21 3.44
N LEU A 308 14.98 4.05 4.00
CA LEU A 308 15.83 3.05 3.37
C LEU A 308 15.13 2.33 2.21
N THR A 309 13.84 2.01 2.39
CA THR A 309 12.93 1.40 1.41
C THR A 309 11.51 1.47 1.98
N SER A 310 10.52 0.92 1.28
CA SER A 310 9.15 0.76 1.78
C SER A 310 8.57 -0.58 1.37
N VAL A 311 7.77 -1.20 2.26
CA VAL A 311 6.94 -2.35 1.92
C VAL A 311 5.70 -1.83 1.20
N LEU A 312 5.64 -2.03 -0.11
CA LEU A 312 4.59 -1.46 -0.95
C LEU A 312 3.31 -2.28 -0.90
N LYS A 313 2.19 -1.55 -0.81
CA LYS A 313 0.83 -2.05 -0.95
C LYS A 313 0.10 -1.14 -1.93
N HIS A 314 -0.03 -1.59 -3.17
CA HIS A 314 -0.54 -0.81 -4.29
C HIS A 314 -2.06 -0.71 -4.27
N ILE A 315 -2.63 -0.13 -3.22
CA ILE A 315 -4.07 0.11 -3.04
C ILE A 315 -4.62 0.88 -4.24
N LYS A 316 -3.89 1.91 -4.70
CA LYS A 316 -4.28 2.69 -5.88
C LYS A 316 -4.49 1.79 -7.09
N GLN A 317 -3.58 0.86 -7.34
CA GLN A 317 -3.68 -0.06 -8.47
C GLN A 317 -4.85 -1.02 -8.29
N ALA A 318 -4.93 -1.70 -7.14
CA ALA A 318 -5.98 -2.67 -6.85
C ALA A 318 -7.39 -2.08 -6.97
N VAL A 319 -7.60 -0.89 -6.39
CA VAL A 319 -8.88 -0.17 -6.46
C VAL A 319 -9.16 0.31 -7.87
N TYR A 320 -8.18 0.90 -8.56
CA TYR A 320 -8.36 1.38 -9.94
C TYR A 320 -8.73 0.27 -10.90
N GLU A 321 -8.00 -0.84 -10.87
CA GLU A 321 -8.26 -1.99 -11.75
C GLU A 321 -9.61 -2.62 -11.46
N THR A 322 -9.99 -2.75 -10.18
CA THR A 322 -11.30 -3.24 -9.79
C THR A 322 -12.41 -2.28 -10.24
N LEU A 323 -12.26 -0.97 -10.03
CA LEU A 323 -13.23 0.02 -10.47
C LEU A 323 -13.42 -0.02 -11.98
N LEU A 324 -12.34 -0.07 -12.75
CA LEU A 324 -12.37 -0.24 -14.20
C LEU A 324 -13.17 -1.48 -14.60
N ASP A 325 -12.85 -2.61 -13.97
CA ASP A 325 -13.54 -3.86 -14.25
C ASP A 325 -15.05 -3.72 -14.00
N LEU A 326 -15.45 -3.13 -12.86
CA LEU A 326 -16.86 -2.96 -12.49
C LEU A 326 -17.60 -1.92 -13.32
N ILE A 327 -16.90 -0.90 -13.84
CA ILE A 327 -17.46 0.16 -14.66
C ILE A 327 -17.68 -0.35 -16.09
N LEU A 328 -16.70 -1.07 -16.64
CA LEU A 328 -16.68 -1.45 -18.05
C LEU A 328 -17.17 -2.89 -18.30
N GLU A 329 -17.55 -3.66 -17.27
CA GLU A 329 -17.96 -5.07 -17.41
C GLU A 329 -19.07 -5.31 -18.46
N LYS A 330 -19.91 -4.31 -18.73
CA LYS A 330 -21.03 -4.38 -19.70
C LYS A 330 -20.67 -3.83 -21.08
N GLU A 331 -19.49 -3.23 -21.23
CA GLU A 331 -19.06 -2.65 -22.50
C GLU A 331 -18.56 -3.73 -23.46
N GLU A 332 -18.95 -3.62 -24.73
CA GLU A 332 -18.65 -4.64 -25.73
C GLU A 332 -17.14 -4.82 -25.94
N GLY A 333 -16.68 -6.07 -25.76
CA GLY A 333 -15.28 -6.45 -25.93
C GLY A 333 -14.37 -6.04 -24.78
N TYR A 334 -14.91 -5.51 -23.66
CA TYR A 334 -14.15 -5.35 -22.44
C TYR A 334 -13.96 -6.72 -21.75
N LYS A 335 -12.73 -6.98 -21.30
CA LYS A 335 -12.39 -8.21 -20.55
C LYS A 335 -11.89 -7.80 -19.17
N PRO A 336 -12.63 -8.09 -18.09
CA PRO A 336 -12.15 -7.86 -16.73
C PRO A 336 -10.79 -8.50 -16.51
N TYR A 337 -9.94 -7.87 -15.69
CA TYR A 337 -8.61 -8.36 -15.36
C TYR A 337 -8.55 -8.95 -13.95
N VAL A 338 -9.05 -8.19 -12.98
CA VAL A 338 -9.04 -8.51 -11.55
C VAL A 338 -10.20 -9.45 -11.23
N VAL A 339 -11.42 -9.07 -11.58
CA VAL A 339 -12.62 -9.85 -11.25
C VAL A 339 -13.00 -10.87 -12.34
N LYS A 340 -12.06 -11.20 -13.22
CA LYS A 340 -12.27 -12.10 -14.39
C LYS A 340 -12.87 -13.46 -14.03
N ASP A 341 -12.51 -13.99 -12.86
CA ASP A 341 -12.94 -15.31 -12.39
C ASP A 341 -14.15 -15.22 -11.45
N LYS A 342 -14.76 -14.04 -11.30
CA LYS A 342 -15.92 -13.85 -10.43
C LYS A 342 -17.14 -14.60 -10.96
N LYS A 343 -17.74 -15.42 -10.10
CA LYS A 343 -19.06 -16.01 -10.32
C LYS A 343 -20.17 -14.97 -10.06
N ALA A 344 -21.18 -14.94 -10.92
CA ALA A 344 -22.21 -13.90 -10.91
C ALA A 344 -23.00 -13.83 -9.60
N ASP A 345 -23.25 -14.97 -8.97
CA ASP A 345 -24.08 -15.17 -7.79
C ASP A 345 -23.30 -15.20 -6.47
N LYS A 346 -21.97 -15.01 -6.51
CA LYS A 346 -21.11 -15.07 -5.32
C LYS A 346 -20.35 -13.78 -5.11
N LYS A 347 -20.07 -13.46 -3.83
CA LYS A 347 -19.06 -12.46 -3.48
C LYS A 347 -17.71 -12.86 -4.10
N TRP A 348 -16.84 -11.89 -4.28
CA TRP A 348 -15.51 -12.12 -4.79
C TRP A 348 -14.47 -11.65 -3.77
N SER A 349 -13.46 -12.46 -3.50
CA SER A 349 -12.37 -12.13 -2.59
C SER A 349 -11.06 -12.50 -3.25
N HIS A 350 -10.07 -11.62 -3.14
CA HIS A 350 -8.76 -11.87 -3.73
C HIS A 350 -7.65 -11.32 -2.84
N PHE A 351 -6.61 -12.13 -2.70
CA PHE A 351 -5.36 -11.76 -2.08
C PHE A 351 -4.36 -11.40 -3.18
N GLY A 352 -4.17 -10.12 -3.42
CA GLY A 352 -3.22 -9.64 -4.40
C GLY A 352 -1.79 -9.96 -4.00
N THR A 353 -0.99 -10.37 -4.99
CA THR A 353 0.40 -10.78 -4.83
C THR A 353 1.32 -9.91 -5.69
N GLN A 354 2.60 -10.25 -5.73
CA GLN A 354 3.57 -9.63 -6.65
C GLN A 354 3.22 -9.92 -8.12
N LYS A 355 2.47 -11.00 -8.43
CA LYS A 355 2.06 -11.33 -9.82
C LYS A 355 1.13 -10.27 -10.39
N GLU A 356 0.17 -9.82 -9.59
CA GLU A 356 -0.74 -8.72 -9.93
C GLU A 356 -0.07 -7.35 -9.71
N LYS A 357 1.14 -7.30 -9.16
CA LYS A 357 1.83 -6.07 -8.71
C LYS A 357 1.04 -5.30 -7.64
N TRP A 358 0.25 -6.00 -6.83
CA TRP A 358 -0.52 -5.38 -5.74
C TRP A 358 0.33 -5.14 -4.49
N ILE A 359 1.46 -5.82 -4.39
CA ILE A 359 2.43 -5.67 -3.31
C ILE A 359 3.84 -5.65 -3.91
N GLY A 360 4.79 -5.03 -3.21
CA GLY A 360 6.18 -4.97 -3.67
C GLY A 360 7.15 -4.39 -2.65
N VAL A 361 8.36 -4.07 -3.10
CA VAL A 361 9.39 -3.40 -2.31
C VAL A 361 9.86 -2.19 -3.09
N ALA A 362 9.87 -1.02 -2.47
CA ALA A 362 10.31 0.22 -3.11
C ALA A 362 11.83 0.24 -3.29
N GLU A 363 12.31 0.93 -4.33
CA GLU A 363 13.72 1.28 -4.42
C GLU A 363 14.12 2.28 -3.31
N ASN A 364 15.40 2.30 -3.00
CA ASN A 364 16.05 3.32 -2.21
C ASN A 364 16.31 4.56 -3.08
N HIS A 365 16.15 5.74 -2.48
CA HIS A 365 16.26 7.06 -3.16
C HIS A 365 17.33 7.96 -2.55
N PHE A 366 18.33 7.39 -1.86
CA PHE A 366 19.40 8.15 -1.21
C PHE A 366 20.10 9.08 -2.20
N SER A 367 20.49 10.26 -1.73
CA SER A 367 21.28 11.24 -2.47
C SER A 367 22.68 10.71 -2.80
N ASN A 368 23.24 9.88 -1.93
CA ASN A 368 24.48 9.16 -2.19
C ASN A 368 24.20 8.02 -3.19
N THR A 369 24.56 8.22 -4.46
CA THR A 369 24.26 7.28 -5.54
C THR A 369 25.00 5.94 -5.40
N GLU A 370 26.17 5.92 -4.78
CA GLU A 370 26.91 4.67 -4.53
C GLU A 370 26.21 3.82 -3.48
N GLU A 371 25.82 4.45 -2.36
CA GLU A 371 25.08 3.78 -1.29
C GLU A 371 23.69 3.35 -1.74
N GLN A 372 23.00 4.21 -2.48
CA GLN A 372 21.72 3.92 -3.13
C GLN A 372 21.84 2.67 -4.02
N ALA A 373 22.85 2.60 -4.90
CA ALA A 373 23.05 1.48 -5.79
C ALA A 373 23.32 0.18 -5.02
N LYS A 374 24.11 0.23 -3.93
CA LYS A 374 24.36 -0.93 -3.05
C LYS A 374 23.06 -1.46 -2.44
N ILE A 375 22.23 -0.59 -1.88
CA ILE A 375 20.95 -0.98 -1.27
C ILE A 375 19.99 -1.52 -2.34
N ASN A 376 19.88 -0.86 -3.49
CA ASN A 376 19.01 -1.30 -4.59
C ASN A 376 19.44 -2.64 -5.17
N ASN A 377 20.73 -2.95 -5.20
CA ASN A 377 21.20 -4.28 -5.58
C ASN A 377 20.73 -5.35 -4.57
N LYS A 378 20.81 -5.10 -3.26
CA LYS A 378 20.28 -6.02 -2.24
C LYS A 378 18.78 -6.24 -2.36
N ILE A 379 18.02 -5.20 -2.69
CA ILE A 379 16.57 -5.29 -2.94
C ILE A 379 16.30 -6.19 -4.17
N LYS A 380 17.02 -5.98 -5.27
CA LYS A 380 16.90 -6.79 -6.49
C LYS A 380 17.25 -8.26 -6.24
N GLU A 381 18.33 -8.53 -5.51
CA GLU A 381 18.73 -9.88 -5.11
C GLU A 381 17.65 -10.55 -4.25
N ALA A 382 17.06 -9.82 -3.29
CA ALA A 382 15.98 -10.33 -2.45
C ALA A 382 14.71 -10.66 -3.24
N ILE A 383 14.32 -9.80 -4.19
CA ILE A 383 13.18 -10.03 -5.09
C ILE A 383 13.40 -11.29 -5.92
N LYS A 384 14.60 -11.44 -6.51
CA LYS A 384 14.97 -12.64 -7.26
C LYS A 384 14.90 -13.89 -6.39
N MET A 385 15.49 -13.84 -5.19
CA MET A 385 15.46 -14.95 -4.24
C MET A 385 14.02 -15.34 -3.87
N PHE A 386 13.15 -14.36 -3.62
CA PHE A 386 11.74 -14.63 -3.30
C PHE A 386 11.01 -15.36 -4.44
N LYS A 387 11.25 -14.96 -5.70
CA LYS A 387 10.68 -15.61 -6.90
C LYS A 387 11.13 -17.07 -7.04
N GLU A 388 12.30 -17.42 -6.52
CA GLU A 388 12.89 -18.76 -6.56
C GLU A 388 12.47 -19.64 -5.36
N LEU A 389 11.69 -19.12 -4.41
CA LEU A 389 11.23 -19.89 -3.27
C LEU A 389 10.23 -20.98 -3.67
N PRO A 390 10.37 -22.21 -3.12
CA PRO A 390 9.37 -23.26 -3.27
C PRO A 390 7.97 -22.83 -2.80
N GLU A 391 6.92 -23.31 -3.46
CA GLU A 391 5.53 -22.96 -3.12
C GLU A 391 5.15 -23.30 -1.67
N ASP A 392 5.65 -24.41 -1.12
CA ASP A 392 5.44 -24.79 0.29
C ASP A 392 6.06 -23.77 1.24
N PHE A 393 7.18 -23.16 0.85
CA PHE A 393 7.81 -22.11 1.62
C PHE A 393 7.01 -20.80 1.58
N VAL A 394 6.48 -20.43 0.41
CA VAL A 394 5.58 -19.27 0.28
C VAL A 394 4.30 -19.48 1.11
N LYS A 395 3.74 -20.69 1.12
CA LYS A 395 2.62 -21.06 2.01
C LYS A 395 2.99 -20.89 3.49
N TYR A 396 4.20 -21.27 3.89
CA TYR A 396 4.69 -21.03 5.24
C TYR A 396 4.78 -19.53 5.57
N ILE A 397 5.34 -18.71 4.67
CA ILE A 397 5.42 -17.26 4.86
C ILE A 397 4.03 -16.69 5.15
N ASN A 398 3.03 -17.08 4.36
CA ASN A 398 1.66 -16.59 4.50
C ASN A 398 0.89 -17.20 5.68
N SER A 399 1.33 -18.34 6.23
CA SER A 399 0.69 -19.00 7.38
C SER A 399 0.89 -18.27 8.72
N ASP A 400 0.12 -18.70 9.73
CA ASP A 400 0.27 -18.28 11.14
C ASP A 400 1.24 -19.18 11.92
N LYS A 401 2.22 -19.77 11.24
CA LYS A 401 3.35 -20.44 11.88
C LYS A 401 4.48 -19.44 12.10
N ALA A 402 5.13 -19.53 13.27
CA ALA A 402 6.36 -18.79 13.54
C ALA A 402 7.57 -19.38 12.80
N LEU A 403 7.65 -20.71 12.73
CA LEU A 403 8.74 -21.45 12.08
C LEU A 403 8.18 -22.42 11.03
N LYS A 404 8.95 -22.73 9.98
CA LYS A 404 8.50 -23.61 8.88
C LYS A 404 7.95 -24.94 9.39
N ASP A 405 8.71 -25.59 10.25
CA ASP A 405 8.39 -26.90 10.84
C ASP A 405 7.66 -26.78 12.19
N GLY A 406 7.24 -25.56 12.55
CA GLY A 406 6.52 -25.28 13.79
C GLY A 406 5.01 -25.48 13.67
N ASN A 407 4.35 -25.45 14.83
CA ASN A 407 2.89 -25.40 14.94
C ASN A 407 2.34 -24.00 14.63
N LYS A 408 1.05 -23.95 14.31
CA LYS A 408 0.31 -22.70 14.22
C LYS A 408 0.29 -22.03 15.59
N ILE A 409 0.48 -20.72 15.64
CA ILE A 409 0.32 -19.90 16.84
C ILE A 409 -0.70 -18.83 16.46
N ASP A 410 -1.92 -18.87 16.99
CA ASP A 410 -2.97 -17.93 16.59
C ASP A 410 -2.74 -16.52 17.14
N ASN A 411 -2.26 -16.42 18.37
CA ASN A 411 -1.91 -15.15 19.00
C ASN A 411 -0.73 -14.51 18.27
N VAL A 412 -0.97 -13.35 17.69
CA VAL A 412 0.01 -12.66 16.84
C VAL A 412 1.22 -12.13 17.62
N SER A 413 1.03 -11.72 18.87
CA SER A 413 2.14 -11.26 19.72
C SER A 413 3.06 -12.41 20.08
N GLU A 414 2.50 -13.55 20.51
CA GLU A 414 3.27 -14.78 20.79
C GLU A 414 3.99 -15.28 19.54
N ARG A 415 3.33 -15.21 18.38
CA ARG A 415 3.93 -15.60 17.10
C ARG A 415 5.12 -14.71 16.72
N LEU A 416 4.99 -13.39 16.86
CA LEU A 416 6.09 -12.44 16.62
C LEU A 416 7.25 -12.68 17.59
N GLU A 417 6.97 -12.88 18.88
CA GLU A 417 8.00 -13.20 19.88
C GLU A 417 8.75 -14.49 19.55
N ALA A 418 8.04 -15.54 19.10
CA ALA A 418 8.65 -16.79 18.67
C ALA A 418 9.55 -16.61 17.44
N ILE A 419 9.14 -15.82 16.45
CA ILE A 419 9.96 -15.50 15.27
C ILE A 419 11.22 -14.74 15.70
N ILE A 420 11.07 -13.70 16.53
CA ILE A 420 12.19 -12.85 16.97
C ILE A 420 13.18 -13.61 17.86
N SER A 421 12.68 -14.48 18.73
CA SER A 421 13.54 -15.38 19.51
C SER A 421 14.38 -16.26 18.59
N ALA A 422 13.79 -16.79 17.52
CA ALA A 422 14.53 -17.58 16.52
C ALA A 422 15.55 -16.74 15.73
N ILE A 423 15.23 -15.48 15.38
CA ILE A 423 16.18 -14.55 14.75
C ILE A 423 17.41 -14.39 15.63
N ASN A 424 17.19 -14.00 16.89
CA ASN A 424 18.25 -13.70 17.84
C ASN A 424 19.05 -14.94 18.23
N LYS A 425 18.43 -16.13 18.22
CA LYS A 425 19.13 -17.41 18.39
C LYS A 425 20.00 -17.75 17.18
N ALA A 426 19.53 -17.50 15.96
CA ALA A 426 20.28 -17.77 14.74
C ALA A 426 21.42 -16.75 14.50
N ALA A 427 21.39 -15.61 15.19
CA ALA A 427 22.43 -14.59 15.17
C ALA A 427 23.60 -14.88 16.14
N LYS A 428 23.43 -15.84 17.06
CA LYS A 428 24.48 -16.37 17.94
C LYS A 428 25.16 -17.56 17.27
#